data_AF-A0A7R7XAT9-F1
#
_entry.id   AF-A0A7R7XAT9-F1
#
_cell.length_a   1.000
_cell.length_b   1.000
_cell.length_c   1.000
_cell.angle_alpha   90.00
_cell.angle_beta   90.00
_cell.angle_gamma   90.00
#
_symmetry.space_group_name_H-M   'P 1'
#
loop_
_entity.id
_entity.type
_entity.pdbx_description
1 polymer ?
#
loop_
_entity_poly.entity_id
_entity_poly.type
_entity_poly.pdbx_seq_one_letter_code
_entity_poly.pdbx_strand_id
1 'polypeptide(L)'
;MSKSFTPADVASHNSPDKGLYIIVDSAVYDVTNFIDEHPGGAKILKRVAGKDASKQFWKYHNEGVLKKYSPKLKIGDVKEGAKL
;
A
#
# COMPACT_ATOMS: atom_id res chain seq x y z
N MET A 1 6.42 -11.45 -13.27
CA MET A 1 7.59 -10.80 -12.64
C MET A 1 7.06 -9.76 -11.66
N SER A 2 7.12 -10.02 -10.35
CA SER A 2 6.69 -9.03 -9.35
C SER A 2 7.77 -7.96 -9.20
N LYS A 3 7.40 -6.68 -9.26
CA LYS A 3 8.34 -5.57 -9.05
C LYS A 3 8.78 -5.54 -7.58
N SER A 4 10.05 -5.25 -7.33
CA SER A 4 10.57 -5.11 -5.96
C SER A 4 10.75 -3.64 -5.63
N PHE A 5 10.38 -3.26 -4.41
CA PHE A 5 10.52 -1.90 -3.88
C PHE A 5 11.32 -1.92 -2.58
N THR A 6 12.00 -0.82 -2.28
CA THR A 6 12.48 -0.53 -0.93
C THR A 6 11.44 0.28 -0.16
N PRO A 7 11.52 0.34 1.18
CA PRO A 7 10.70 1.27 1.96
C PRO A 7 10.87 2.74 1.52
N ALA A 8 12.06 3.12 1.07
CA ALA A 8 12.35 4.47 0.58
C ALA A 8 11.67 4.78 -0.76
N ASP A 9 11.60 3.79 -1.66
CA ASP A 9 10.82 3.91 -2.90
C ASP A 9 9.36 4.19 -2.55
N VAL A 10 8.76 3.35 -1.69
CA VAL A 10 7.37 3.52 -1.27
C VAL A 10 7.15 4.88 -0.59
N ALA A 11 8.05 5.31 0.29
CA ALA A 11 7.95 6.59 0.98
C ALA A 11 7.90 7.81 0.04
N SER A 12 8.49 7.70 -1.15
CA SER A 12 8.45 8.75 -2.17
C SER A 12 7.08 8.88 -2.86
N HIS A 13 6.24 7.85 -2.77
CA HIS A 13 4.88 7.78 -3.32
C HIS A 13 3.83 8.13 -2.26
N ASN A 14 3.86 9.39 -1.81
CA ASN A 14 3.02 9.92 -0.73
C ASN A 14 2.08 11.07 -1.14
N SER A 15 1.99 11.38 -2.43
CA SER A 15 1.15 12.46 -2.99
C SER A 15 0.50 12.04 -4.30
N PRO A 16 -0.65 12.62 -4.69
CA PRO A 16 -1.35 12.26 -5.94
C PRO A 16 -0.47 12.34 -7.19
N ASP A 17 0.38 13.37 -7.30
CA ASP A 17 1.27 13.60 -8.44
C ASP A 17 2.38 12.55 -8.57
N LYS A 18 2.77 11.96 -7.44
CA LYS A 18 3.81 10.93 -7.36
C LYS A 18 3.21 9.53 -7.34
N GLY A 19 1.90 9.38 -7.16
CA GLY A 19 1.25 8.13 -6.78
C GLY A 19 1.21 7.94 -5.26
N LEU A 20 0.20 7.21 -4.80
CA LEU A 20 -0.08 6.93 -3.39
C LEU A 20 0.11 5.44 -3.14
N TYR A 21 1.27 5.07 -2.61
CA TYR A 21 1.59 3.66 -2.35
C TYR A 21 1.49 3.34 -0.87
N ILE A 22 1.11 2.11 -0.55
CA ILE A 22 1.11 1.59 0.83
C ILE A 22 1.72 0.21 0.88
N ILE A 23 2.24 -0.16 2.05
CA ILE A 23 2.71 -1.52 2.33
C ILE A 23 1.67 -2.19 3.24
N VAL A 24 1.28 -3.41 2.88
CA VAL A 24 0.55 -4.33 3.77
C VAL A 24 1.33 -5.65 3.81
N ASP A 25 1.81 -5.96 5.01
CA ASP A 25 2.78 -7.01 5.34
C ASP A 25 4.10 -6.87 4.58
N SER A 26 4.15 -7.37 3.35
CA SER A 26 5.32 -7.23 2.46
C SER A 26 4.92 -6.92 1.02
N ALA A 27 3.64 -6.72 0.75
CA ALA A 27 3.14 -6.37 -0.56
C ALA A 27 2.97 -4.85 -0.68
N VAL A 28 3.33 -4.32 -1.85
CA VAL A 28 3.15 -2.90 -2.20
C VAL A 28 1.91 -2.76 -3.05
N TYR A 29 1.07 -1.80 -2.68
CA TYR A 29 -0.18 -1.50 -3.34
C TYR A 29 -0.18 -0.06 -3.84
N ASP A 30 -0.57 0.12 -5.10
CA ASP A 30 -0.92 1.44 -5.64
C ASP A 30 -2.40 1.70 -5.36
N VAL A 31 -2.67 2.69 -4.51
CA VAL A 31 -4.03 3.10 -4.16
C VAL A 31 -4.40 4.45 -4.77
N THR A 32 -3.63 4.97 -5.72
CA THR A 32 -3.83 6.29 -6.33
C THR A 32 -5.22 6.44 -6.91
N ASN A 33 -5.65 5.46 -7.73
CA ASN A 33 -6.96 5.46 -8.37
C ASN A 33 -8.08 4.88 -7.48
N PHE A 34 -7.72 4.17 -6.42
CA PHE A 34 -8.68 3.56 -5.50
C PHE A 34 -9.12 4.51 -4.37
N ILE A 35 -8.51 5.69 -4.29
CA ILE A 35 -8.63 6.55 -3.11
C ILE A 35 -10.05 7.01 -2.83
N ASP A 36 -10.81 7.32 -3.87
CA ASP A 36 -12.22 7.76 -3.80
C ASP A 36 -13.19 6.58 -3.70
N GLU A 37 -12.73 5.38 -4.07
CA GLU A 37 -13.50 4.13 -3.96
C GLU A 37 -13.34 3.44 -2.60
N HIS A 38 -12.39 3.89 -1.77
CA HIS A 38 -12.12 3.29 -0.48
C HIS A 38 -13.27 3.50 0.51
N PRO A 39 -13.96 2.44 1.00
CA PRO A 39 -15.13 2.58 1.86
C PRO A 39 -14.85 3.29 3.20
N GLY A 40 -13.61 3.20 3.71
CA GLY A 40 -13.17 3.92 4.91
C GLY A 40 -12.84 5.40 4.66
N GLY A 41 -12.99 5.88 3.44
CA GLY A 41 -12.76 7.25 2.99
C GLY A 41 -11.33 7.54 2.55
N ALA A 42 -11.21 8.48 1.60
CA ALA A 42 -9.94 8.90 1.00
C ALA A 42 -8.93 9.45 2.02
N LYS A 43 -9.41 10.15 3.06
CA LYS A 43 -8.55 10.78 4.08
C LYS A 43 -7.65 9.77 4.81
N ILE A 44 -8.13 8.55 5.00
CA ILE A 44 -7.37 7.51 5.69
C ILE A 44 -6.20 7.05 4.82
N LEU A 45 -6.45 6.77 3.53
CA LEU A 45 -5.40 6.39 2.58
C LEU A 45 -4.36 7.50 2.40
N LYS A 46 -4.77 8.77 2.27
CA LYS A 46 -3.84 9.90 2.20
C LYS A 46 -2.90 9.99 3.42
N ARG A 47 -3.37 9.62 4.61
CA ARG A 47 -2.56 9.68 5.85
C ARG A 47 -1.47 8.61 5.90
N VAL A 48 -1.75 7.45 5.31
CA VAL A 48 -0.85 6.29 5.31
C VAL A 48 -0.09 6.11 4.00
N ALA A 49 -0.31 6.99 3.01
CA ALA A 49 0.44 6.99 1.77
C ALA A 49 1.95 7.14 2.04
N GLY A 50 2.73 6.35 1.31
CA GLY A 50 4.16 6.17 1.47
C GLY A 50 4.60 5.46 2.74
N LYS A 51 3.72 4.67 3.39
CA LYS A 51 4.04 4.02 4.67
C LYS A 51 3.61 2.56 4.71
N ASP A 52 4.12 1.87 5.72
CA ASP A 52 3.55 0.62 6.19
C ASP A 52 2.21 0.88 6.89
N ALA A 53 1.16 0.34 6.29
CA ALA A 53 -0.21 0.44 6.75
C ALA A 53 -0.72 -0.88 7.34
N SER A 54 0.12 -1.90 7.52
CA SER A 54 -0.26 -3.26 7.91
C SER A 54 -1.07 -3.28 9.20
N LYS A 55 -0.57 -2.60 10.24
CA LYS A 55 -1.26 -2.50 11.54
C LYS A 55 -2.63 -1.84 11.42
N GLN A 56 -2.73 -0.76 10.65
CA GLN A 56 -4.01 -0.09 10.41
C GLN A 56 -4.94 -0.97 9.59
N PHE A 57 -4.43 -1.63 8.54
CA PHE A 57 -5.23 -2.49 7.68
C PHE A 57 -5.88 -3.62 8.48
N TRP A 58 -5.08 -4.40 9.23
CA TRP A 58 -5.54 -5.55 10.00
C TRP A 58 -6.44 -5.20 11.19
N LYS A 59 -6.39 -3.94 11.67
CA LYS A 59 -7.31 -3.47 12.69
C LYS A 59 -8.75 -3.30 12.17
N TYR A 60 -8.93 -3.01 10.88
CA TYR A 60 -10.23 -2.67 10.29
C TYR A 60 -10.69 -3.65 9.20
N HIS A 61 -9.79 -4.49 8.68
CA HIS A 61 -10.04 -5.38 7.55
C HIS A 61 -9.56 -6.80 7.86
N ASN A 62 -10.13 -7.76 7.12
CA ASN A 62 -9.74 -9.16 7.16
C ASN A 62 -9.09 -9.59 5.83
N GLU A 63 -8.62 -10.84 5.78
CA GLU A 63 -7.96 -11.40 4.59
C GLU A 63 -8.86 -11.43 3.35
N GLY A 64 -10.18 -11.54 3.52
CA GLY A 64 -11.14 -11.53 2.41
C GLY A 64 -11.12 -10.22 1.64
N VAL A 65 -10.97 -9.10 2.35
CA VAL A 65 -10.78 -7.78 1.73
C VAL A 65 -9.47 -7.75 0.94
N LEU A 66 -8.38 -8.20 1.56
CA LEU A 66 -7.07 -8.21 0.90
C LEU A 66 -7.08 -9.07 -0.37
N LYS A 67 -7.70 -10.26 -0.33
CA LYS A 67 -7.84 -11.16 -1.49
C LYS A 67 -8.69 -10.56 -2.61
N LYS A 68 -9.73 -9.79 -2.25
CA LYS A 68 -10.62 -9.13 -3.22
C LYS A 68 -9.91 -8.01 -3.98
N TYR A 69 -9.12 -7.19 -3.29
CA TYR A 69 -8.52 -5.99 -3.88
C TYR A 69 -7.08 -6.19 -4.36
N SER A 70 -6.34 -7.16 -3.79
CA SER A 70 -4.93 -7.39 -4.18
C SER A 70 -4.70 -7.61 -5.67
N PRO A 71 -5.51 -8.38 -6.41
CA PRO A 71 -5.29 -8.59 -7.84
C PRO A 71 -5.32 -7.30 -8.68
N LYS A 72 -5.99 -6.25 -8.18
CA LYS A 72 -6.14 -4.97 -8.86
C LYS A 72 -5.13 -3.92 -8.41
N LEU A 73 -4.78 -3.94 -7.12
CA LEU A 73 -4.00 -2.86 -6.49
C LEU A 73 -2.54 -3.23 -6.24
N LYS A 74 -2.20 -4.52 -6.17
CA LYS A 74 -0.82 -4.95 -5.87
C LYS A 74 0.08 -4.67 -7.06
N ILE A 75 1.16 -3.95 -6.82
CA ILE A 75 2.16 -3.61 -7.84
C ILE A 75 3.51 -4.32 -7.62
N GLY A 76 3.71 -4.93 -6.45
CA GLY A 76 4.95 -5.64 -6.15
C GLY A 76 5.07 -5.98 -4.67
N ASP A 77 6.32 -6.17 -4.25
CA ASP A 77 6.68 -6.59 -2.90
C ASP A 77 7.85 -5.74 -2.39
N VAL A 78 7.87 -5.45 -1.09
CA VAL A 78 8.99 -4.78 -0.45
C VAL A 78 10.08 -5.80 -0.20
N LYS A 79 11.30 -5.53 -0.66
CA LYS A 79 12.47 -6.22 -0.17
C LYS A 79 12.99 -5.45 1.04
N GLU A 80 12.86 -6.04 2.22
CA GLU A 80 13.59 -5.55 3.39
C GLU A 80 15.06 -5.56 3.00
N GLY A 81 15.72 -4.39 3.06
CA GLY A 81 17.15 -4.30 2.87
C GLY A 81 17.78 -5.29 3.83
N ALA A 82 18.58 -6.21 3.29
CA ALA A 82 19.31 -7.20 4.08
C ALA A 82 19.85 -6.51 5.33
N LYS A 83 19.44 -6.99 6.50
CA LYS A 83 20.15 -6.71 7.75
C LYS A 83 21.64 -6.91 7.46
N LEU A 84 22.40 -5.81 7.45
CA LEU A 84 23.84 -5.87 7.66
C LEU A 84 24.09 -6.35 9.08
#